data_AF-A0A8T0AM16-F1
#
_entry.id   AF-A0A8T0AM16-F1
#
_cell.length_a   1.000
_cell.length_b   1.000
_cell.length_c   1.000
_cell.angle_alpha   90.00
_cell.angle_beta   90.00
_cell.angle_gamma   90.00
#
_symmetry.space_group_name_H-M   'P 1'
#
loop_
_entity.id
_entity.type
_entity.pdbx_description
1 polymer ?
#
loop_
_entity_poly.entity_id
_entity_poly.type
_entity_poly.pdbx_seq_one_letter_code
_entity_poly.pdbx_strand_id
1 'polypeptide(L)'
;MRMDFWSHLMLMCGLVMVTLLNRTTGHGNHNLTKAVHTLQQHHGLTDTKWVGEAVFTKYLGKVEDTCTCEKLMLLRMMYGYEKIFSDMLAKAKTSETESSLNELLEGVEELKKKYKKEQAVWEQLHAINSIKKDDSTIQGGAVNDFIYVYDKALEAGQHSKKTHSLLKRFLQH
;
A
#
# COMPACT_ATOMS: atom_id res chain seq x y z
N MET A 1 3.73 -7.17 -49.74
CA MET A 1 4.15 -7.55 -48.37
C MET A 1 3.94 -6.36 -47.44
N ARG A 2 2.82 -6.31 -46.73
CA ARG A 2 2.57 -5.32 -45.67
C ARG A 2 1.47 -5.87 -44.74
N MET A 3 1.73 -7.02 -44.12
CA MET A 3 0.81 -7.64 -43.16
C MET A 3 1.53 -8.21 -41.91
N ASP A 4 2.81 -7.92 -41.75
CA ASP A 4 3.62 -8.45 -40.64
C ASP A 4 3.79 -7.42 -39.51
N PHE A 5 3.68 -6.12 -39.80
CA PHE A 5 3.87 -5.09 -38.77
C PHE A 5 2.67 -4.95 -37.83
N TRP A 6 1.45 -5.15 -38.34
CA TRP A 6 0.22 -5.06 -37.54
C TRP A 6 0.00 -6.28 -36.65
N SER A 7 0.38 -7.48 -37.12
CA SER A 7 0.32 -8.71 -36.32
C SER A 7 1.34 -8.68 -35.19
N HIS A 8 2.55 -8.16 -35.45
CA HIS A 8 3.56 -7.96 -34.39
C HIS A 8 3.16 -6.89 -33.37
N LEU A 9 2.53 -5.78 -33.78
CA LEU A 9 2.07 -4.76 -32.84
C LEU A 9 0.94 -5.29 -31.93
N MET A 10 -0.01 -6.06 -32.48
CA MET A 10 -1.08 -6.69 -31.70
C MET A 10 -0.56 -7.79 -30.77
N LEU A 11 0.43 -8.58 -31.19
CA LEU A 11 1.10 -9.57 -30.35
C LEU A 11 1.88 -8.93 -29.20
N MET A 12 2.57 -7.81 -29.45
CA MET A 12 3.30 -7.09 -28.41
C MET A 12 2.36 -6.39 -27.41
N CYS A 13 1.23 -5.84 -27.87
CA CYS A 13 0.19 -5.33 -26.97
C CYS A 13 -0.46 -6.46 -26.14
N GLY A 14 -0.69 -7.64 -26.73
CA GLY A 14 -1.19 -8.82 -26.01
C GLY A 14 -0.20 -9.33 -24.96
N LEU A 15 1.10 -9.34 -25.26
CA LEU A 15 2.17 -9.73 -24.32
C LEU A 15 2.36 -8.71 -23.19
N VAL A 16 2.17 -7.42 -23.44
CA VAL A 16 2.17 -6.38 -22.39
C VAL A 16 1.00 -6.56 -21.41
N MET A 17 -0.17 -6.99 -21.89
CA MET A 17 -1.32 -7.27 -21.01
C MET A 17 -1.13 -8.56 -20.18
N VAL A 18 -0.51 -9.60 -20.75
CA VAL A 18 -0.19 -10.84 -20.00
C VAL A 18 0.93 -10.59 -18.97
N THR A 19 1.91 -9.74 -19.27
CA THR A 19 2.96 -9.36 -18.30
C THR A 19 2.45 -8.43 -17.21
N LEU A 20 1.41 -7.63 -17.46
CA LEU A 20 0.70 -6.86 -16.43
C LEU A 20 -0.14 -7.75 -15.51
N LEU A 21 -0.70 -8.86 -16.02
CA LEU A 21 -1.40 -9.86 -15.22
C LEU A 21 -0.44 -10.74 -14.38
N ASN A 22 0.81 -10.89 -14.81
CA ASN A 22 1.82 -11.71 -14.13
C ASN A 22 2.81 -10.94 -13.25
N ARG A 23 2.69 -9.60 -13.11
CA ARG A 23 3.61 -8.82 -12.26
C ARG A 23 3.06 -8.69 -10.83
N THR A 24 2.93 -9.82 -10.15
CA THR A 24 2.96 -9.90 -8.67
C THR A 24 4.10 -10.78 -8.16
N THR A 25 5.11 -11.04 -9.00
CA THR A 25 6.37 -11.66 -8.56
C THR A 25 7.23 -10.64 -7.81
N GLY A 26 6.71 -10.15 -6.67
CA GLY A 26 7.58 -9.96 -5.52
C GLY A 26 8.33 -11.28 -5.30
N HIS A 27 9.59 -11.21 -4.91
CA HIS A 27 10.45 -12.38 -4.65
C HIS A 27 9.81 -13.20 -3.52
N GLY A 28 8.86 -14.05 -3.88
CA GLY A 28 7.72 -14.38 -3.03
C GLY A 28 7.94 -15.73 -2.35
N ASN A 29 7.73 -15.75 -1.04
CA ASN A 29 7.61 -16.97 -0.26
C ASN A 29 6.64 -17.92 -1.00
N HIS A 30 7.14 -19.08 -1.45
CA HIS A 30 6.40 -20.03 -2.29
C HIS A 30 5.05 -20.42 -1.67
N ASN A 31 4.98 -20.46 -0.34
CA ASN A 31 3.76 -20.77 0.41
C ASN A 31 2.69 -19.69 0.19
N LEU A 32 3.06 -18.40 0.27
CA LEU A 32 2.11 -17.30 0.04
C LEU A 32 1.56 -17.31 -1.38
N THR A 33 2.41 -17.58 -2.38
CA THR A 33 1.97 -17.69 -3.78
C THR A 33 0.96 -18.83 -3.95
N LYS A 34 1.21 -19.97 -3.31
CA LYS A 34 0.29 -21.11 -3.33
C LYS A 34 -1.04 -20.78 -2.64
N ALA A 35 -1.00 -20.18 -1.45
CA ALA A 35 -2.18 -19.78 -0.70
C ALA A 35 -3.07 -18.78 -1.48
N VAL A 36 -2.46 -17.77 -2.12
CA VAL A 36 -3.19 -16.85 -3.01
C VAL A 36 -3.87 -17.61 -4.14
N HIS A 37 -3.15 -18.51 -4.82
CA HIS A 37 -3.69 -19.26 -5.94
C HIS A 37 -4.86 -20.15 -5.53
N THR A 38 -4.77 -20.83 -4.39
CA THR A 38 -5.87 -21.64 -3.83
C THR A 38 -7.11 -20.78 -3.59
N LEU A 39 -6.96 -19.61 -2.98
CA LEU A 39 -8.08 -18.70 -2.73
C LEU A 39 -8.66 -18.13 -4.03
N GLN A 40 -7.82 -17.83 -5.02
CA GLN A 40 -8.27 -17.39 -6.34
C GLN A 40 -9.12 -18.45 -7.04
N GLN A 41 -8.71 -19.72 -6.99
CA GLN A 41 -9.50 -20.82 -7.56
C GLN A 41 -10.82 -21.00 -6.81
N HIS A 42 -10.78 -21.03 -5.47
CA HIS A 42 -11.97 -21.23 -4.64
C HIS A 42 -13.04 -20.15 -4.87
N HIS A 43 -12.62 -18.89 -4.98
CA HIS A 43 -13.53 -17.75 -5.14
C HIS A 43 -13.82 -17.39 -6.62
N GLY A 44 -13.31 -18.16 -7.58
CA GLY A 44 -13.51 -17.87 -9.01
C GLY A 44 -12.91 -16.53 -9.44
N LEU A 45 -11.71 -16.21 -8.92
CA LEU A 45 -11.02 -14.93 -9.14
C LEU A 45 -10.10 -14.92 -10.37
N THR A 46 -10.11 -15.99 -11.16
CA THR A 46 -9.31 -16.13 -12.39
C THR A 46 -9.96 -15.49 -13.62
N ASP A 47 -11.20 -15.03 -13.49
CA ASP A 47 -11.95 -14.35 -14.55
C ASP A 47 -11.41 -12.94 -14.84
N THR A 48 -11.41 -12.57 -16.11
CA THR A 48 -11.08 -11.24 -16.64
C THR A 48 -11.84 -10.08 -15.98
N LYS A 49 -13.02 -10.32 -15.39
CA LYS A 49 -13.78 -9.28 -14.66
C LYS A 49 -13.01 -8.68 -13.48
N TRP A 50 -11.99 -9.36 -12.96
CA TRP A 50 -11.16 -8.88 -11.86
C TRP A 50 -9.95 -8.07 -12.33
N VAL A 51 -9.73 -7.96 -13.64
CA VAL A 51 -8.65 -7.16 -14.21
C VAL A 51 -8.94 -5.68 -13.96
N GLY A 52 -8.04 -5.01 -13.25
CA GLY A 52 -8.19 -3.60 -12.86
C GLY A 52 -8.88 -3.38 -11.53
N GLU A 53 -9.44 -4.41 -10.90
CA GLU A 53 -10.14 -4.34 -9.60
C GLU A 53 -9.18 -4.43 -8.40
N ALA A 54 -7.90 -4.12 -8.61
CA ALA A 54 -6.90 -4.19 -7.55
C ALA A 54 -7.14 -3.12 -6.48
N VAL A 55 -7.34 -3.57 -5.24
CA VAL A 55 -7.74 -2.70 -4.12
C VAL A 55 -6.67 -1.66 -3.79
N PHE A 56 -5.40 -2.06 -3.72
CA PHE A 56 -4.32 -1.21 -3.21
C PHE A 56 -3.29 -0.76 -4.26
N THR A 57 -3.22 -1.42 -5.42
CA THR A 57 -2.20 -1.12 -6.45
C THR A 57 -2.23 0.33 -6.91
N LYS A 58 -3.41 0.95 -6.95
CA LYS A 58 -3.58 2.36 -7.32
C LYS A 58 -2.88 3.36 -6.38
N TYR A 59 -2.34 2.93 -5.25
CA TYR A 59 -1.63 3.79 -4.29
C TYR A 59 -0.10 3.58 -4.30
N LEU A 60 0.39 2.51 -4.92
CA LEU A 60 1.82 2.19 -4.97
C LEU A 60 2.58 3.19 -5.84
N GLY A 61 3.78 3.60 -5.42
CA GLY A 61 4.66 4.52 -6.16
C GLY A 61 4.13 5.95 -6.37
N LYS A 62 3.07 6.35 -5.64
CA LYS A 62 2.44 7.69 -5.76
C LYS A 62 2.91 8.72 -4.74
N VAL A 63 3.59 8.28 -3.70
CA VAL A 63 4.23 9.17 -2.73
C VAL A 63 5.70 9.31 -3.11
N GLU A 64 6.27 10.50 -2.90
CA GLU A 64 7.71 10.68 -3.08
C GLU A 64 8.45 9.58 -2.31
N ASP A 65 9.49 9.02 -2.93
CA ASP A 65 10.34 7.96 -2.40
C ASP A 65 11.24 8.48 -1.26
N THR A 66 10.70 9.36 -0.42
CA THR A 66 11.24 9.53 0.92
C THR A 66 10.89 8.25 1.67
N CYS A 67 11.94 7.58 2.15
CA CYS A 67 11.91 6.26 2.79
C CYS A 67 10.86 6.09 3.91
N THR A 68 10.24 7.17 4.41
CA THR A 68 9.22 7.13 5.47
C THR A 68 7.79 7.14 4.93
N CYS A 69 7.49 7.88 3.86
CA CYS A 69 6.11 8.05 3.35
C CYS A 69 5.59 6.77 2.68
N GLU A 70 6.41 6.16 1.80
CA GLU A 70 6.02 4.91 1.14
C GLU A 70 5.89 3.76 2.14
N LYS A 71 6.80 3.65 3.11
CA LYS A 71 6.73 2.61 4.13
C LYS A 71 5.48 2.73 5.00
N LEU A 72 5.07 3.94 5.36
CA LEU A 72 3.82 4.16 6.11
C LEU A 72 2.59 3.77 5.27
N MET A 73 2.60 4.05 3.97
CA MET A 73 1.55 3.62 3.04
C MET A 73 1.48 2.09 2.94
N LEU A 74 2.62 1.42 2.76
CA LEU A 74 2.70 -0.04 2.70
C LEU A 74 2.23 -0.69 4.00
N LEU A 75 2.66 -0.17 5.16
CA LEU A 75 2.16 -0.62 6.46
C LEU A 75 0.63 -0.50 6.53
N ARG A 76 0.06 0.60 6.03
CA ARG A 76 -1.40 0.78 6.04
C ARG A 76 -2.12 -0.23 5.14
N MET A 77 -1.54 -0.59 4.00
CA MET A 77 -2.06 -1.64 3.13
C MET A 77 -2.01 -3.02 3.82
N MET A 78 -0.95 -3.31 4.59
CA MET A 78 -0.86 -4.56 5.37
C MET A 78 -1.98 -4.68 6.40
N TYR A 79 -2.26 -3.63 7.17
CA TYR A 79 -3.44 -3.61 8.07
C TYR A 79 -4.76 -3.78 7.31
N GLY A 80 -4.84 -3.27 6.08
CA GLY A 80 -5.96 -3.50 5.18
C GLY A 80 -6.13 -4.98 4.82
N TYR A 81 -5.05 -5.62 4.38
CA TYR A 81 -5.03 -7.05 4.08
C TYR A 81 -5.36 -7.91 5.29
N GLU A 82 -4.75 -7.63 6.45
CA GLU A 82 -5.05 -8.31 7.71
C GLU A 82 -6.56 -8.30 7.99
N LYS A 83 -7.18 -7.13 7.95
CA LYS A 83 -8.63 -7.00 8.21
C LYS A 83 -9.48 -7.75 7.17
N ILE A 84 -9.14 -7.67 5.89
CA ILE A 84 -9.87 -8.35 4.81
C ILE A 84 -9.74 -9.86 4.98
N PHE A 85 -8.53 -10.38 5.18
CA PHE A 85 -8.29 -11.82 5.31
C PHE A 85 -8.86 -12.37 6.61
N SER A 86 -8.84 -11.63 7.73
CA SER A 86 -9.53 -12.04 8.95
C SER A 86 -11.06 -12.13 8.77
N ASP A 87 -11.67 -11.20 8.04
CA ASP A 87 -13.10 -11.26 7.73
C ASP A 87 -13.43 -12.41 6.78
N MET A 88 -12.58 -12.68 5.79
CA MET A 88 -12.70 -13.87 4.93
C MET A 88 -12.55 -15.16 5.75
N LEU A 89 -11.62 -15.21 6.70
CA LEU A 89 -11.36 -16.38 7.54
C LEU A 89 -12.58 -16.67 8.43
N ALA A 90 -13.20 -15.64 9.01
CA ALA A 90 -14.42 -15.78 9.80
C ALA A 90 -15.61 -16.36 8.99
N LYS A 91 -15.55 -16.28 7.66
CA LYS A 91 -16.59 -16.78 6.73
C LYS A 91 -16.17 -18.06 6.01
N ALA A 92 -14.96 -18.54 6.22
CA ALA A 92 -14.43 -19.71 5.57
C ALA A 92 -15.25 -20.96 5.98
N LYS A 93 -15.45 -21.87 5.03
CA LYS A 93 -16.25 -23.09 5.22
C LYS A 93 -15.46 -24.37 4.96
N THR A 94 -14.23 -24.24 4.45
CA THR A 94 -13.39 -25.38 4.10
C THR A 94 -12.04 -25.22 4.77
N SER A 95 -11.49 -26.34 5.26
CA SER A 95 -10.16 -26.37 5.87
C SER A 95 -9.07 -25.86 4.94
N GLU A 96 -9.22 -26.06 3.62
CA GLU A 96 -8.27 -25.55 2.62
C GLU A 96 -8.26 -24.02 2.56
N THR A 97 -9.44 -23.38 2.57
CA THR A 97 -9.53 -21.91 2.59
C THR A 97 -9.06 -21.32 3.91
N GLU A 98 -9.38 -21.97 5.04
CA GLU A 98 -8.90 -21.59 6.36
C GLU A 98 -7.36 -21.64 6.44
N SER A 99 -6.76 -22.75 6.01
CA SER A 99 -5.30 -22.92 5.98
C SER A 99 -4.64 -21.85 5.12
N SER A 100 -5.17 -21.60 3.92
CA SER A 100 -4.62 -20.60 3.01
C SER A 100 -4.71 -19.18 3.59
N LEU A 101 -5.83 -18.83 4.23
CA LEU A 101 -6.01 -17.52 4.87
C LEU A 101 -5.10 -17.34 6.09
N ASN A 102 -4.90 -18.39 6.88
CA ASN A 102 -3.94 -18.36 7.99
C ASN A 102 -2.51 -18.12 7.49
N GLU A 103 -2.07 -18.80 6.43
CA GLU A 103 -0.75 -18.57 5.82
C GLU A 103 -0.58 -17.12 5.35
N LEU A 104 -1.61 -16.53 4.73
CA LEU A 104 -1.57 -15.12 4.33
C LEU A 104 -1.52 -14.16 5.53
N LEU A 105 -2.30 -14.43 6.58
CA LEU A 105 -2.30 -13.63 7.81
C LEU A 105 -0.95 -13.69 8.52
N GLU A 106 -0.32 -14.86 8.60
CA GLU A 106 1.03 -15.03 9.14
C GLU A 106 2.04 -14.21 8.33
N GLY A 107 2.00 -14.28 7.00
CA GLY A 107 2.87 -13.49 6.13
C GLY A 107 2.71 -11.98 6.31
N VAL A 108 1.46 -11.51 6.51
CA VAL A 108 1.17 -10.10 6.81
C VAL A 108 1.76 -9.69 8.16
N GLU A 109 1.57 -10.52 9.20
CA GLU A 109 2.07 -10.24 10.55
C GLU A 109 3.60 -10.25 10.62
N GLU A 110 4.26 -11.18 9.92
CA GLU A 110 5.72 -11.18 9.78
C GLU A 110 6.24 -9.93 9.09
N LEU A 111 5.54 -9.46 8.06
CA LEU A 111 5.95 -8.25 7.34
C LEU A 111 5.75 -7.01 8.21
N LYS A 112 4.62 -6.88 8.91
CA LYS A 112 4.34 -5.76 9.85
C LYS A 112 5.43 -5.61 10.90
N LYS A 113 6.00 -6.70 11.44
CA LYS A 113 7.10 -6.67 12.41
C LYS A 113 8.35 -5.93 11.92
N LYS A 114 8.51 -5.75 10.61
CA LYS A 114 9.63 -4.99 10.00
C LYS A 114 9.39 -3.48 9.95
N TYR A 115 8.17 -3.02 10.22
CA TYR A 115 7.73 -1.62 10.10
C TYR A 115 7.48 -0.97 11.47
N LYS A 116 8.28 -1.31 12.49
CA LYS A 116 8.08 -0.83 13.87
C LYS A 116 8.07 0.70 13.99
N LYS A 117 8.90 1.39 13.20
CA LYS A 117 8.97 2.86 13.23
C LYS A 117 7.70 3.49 12.66
N GLU A 118 7.26 2.97 11.53
CA GLU A 118 6.04 3.40 10.85
C GLU A 118 4.81 3.07 11.68
N GLN A 119 4.83 1.96 12.42
CA GLN A 119 3.79 1.60 13.37
C GLN A 119 3.66 2.61 14.50
N ALA A 120 4.78 3.04 15.10
CA ALA A 120 4.77 4.08 16.13
C ALA A 120 4.25 5.43 15.59
N VAL A 121 4.59 5.79 14.35
CA VAL A 121 4.05 6.99 13.68
C VAL A 121 2.55 6.84 13.43
N TRP A 122 2.11 5.69 12.96
CA TRP A 122 0.70 5.41 12.72
C TRP A 122 -0.14 5.48 14.01
N GLU A 123 0.37 4.94 15.13
CA GLU A 123 -0.30 5.01 16.44
C GLU A 123 -0.51 6.47 16.87
N GLN A 124 0.50 7.33 16.69
CA GLN A 124 0.38 8.76 16.97
C GLN A 124 -0.66 9.45 16.07
N LEU A 125 -0.64 9.17 14.77
CA LEU A 125 -1.63 9.72 13.82
C LEU A 125 -3.05 9.26 14.17
N HIS A 126 -3.22 8.00 14.58
CA HIS A 126 -4.51 7.48 15.00
C HIS A 126 -5.00 8.15 16.29
N ALA A 127 -4.10 8.36 17.26
CA ALA A 127 -4.42 9.08 18.49
C ALA A 127 -4.88 10.50 18.20
N ILE A 128 -4.17 11.24 17.33
CA ILE A 128 -4.55 12.59 16.89
C ILE A 128 -5.95 12.59 16.26
N ASN A 129 -6.23 11.65 15.35
CA ASN A 129 -7.53 11.58 14.69
C ASN A 129 -8.68 11.25 15.65
N SER A 130 -8.38 10.52 16.73
CA SER A 130 -9.36 10.05 17.73
C SER A 130 -9.62 11.05 18.86
N ILE A 131 -8.94 12.22 18.86
CA ILE A 131 -9.21 13.31 19.82
C ILE A 131 -10.69 13.74 19.72
N LYS A 132 -11.32 13.93 20.88
CA LYS A 132 -12.68 14.47 21.04
C LYS A 132 -12.69 15.97 20.78
N LYS A 133 -13.05 16.36 19.56
CA LYS A 133 -12.92 17.75 19.06
C LYS A 133 -13.98 18.69 19.66
N ASP A 134 -15.03 18.12 20.24
CA ASP A 134 -16.15 18.80 20.89
C ASP A 134 -15.93 19.04 22.39
N ASP A 135 -14.85 18.50 22.98
CA ASP A 135 -14.50 18.69 24.38
C ASP A 135 -13.88 20.09 24.61
N SER A 136 -14.45 20.86 25.55
CA SER A 136 -14.02 22.25 25.82
C SER A 136 -12.59 22.35 26.37
N THR A 137 -12.12 21.37 27.13
CA THR A 137 -10.75 21.34 27.65
C THR A 137 -9.77 21.07 26.53
N ILE A 138 -10.10 20.14 25.62
CA ILE A 138 -9.31 19.88 24.41
C ILE A 138 -9.25 21.11 23.52
N GLN A 139 -10.38 21.79 23.29
CA GLN A 139 -10.42 23.02 22.49
C GLN A 139 -9.52 24.11 23.09
N GLY A 140 -9.59 24.32 24.41
CA GLY A 140 -8.70 25.24 25.11
C GLY A 140 -7.22 24.87 24.97
N GLY A 141 -6.89 23.58 25.10
CA GLY A 141 -5.53 23.06 24.87
C GLY A 141 -5.02 23.31 23.46
N ALA A 142 -5.86 23.06 22.44
CA ALA A 142 -5.53 23.27 21.04
C ALA A 142 -5.29 24.75 20.70
N VAL A 143 -6.00 25.68 21.34
CA VAL A 143 -5.72 27.12 21.17
C VAL A 143 -4.35 27.48 21.76
N ASN A 144 -3.98 26.87 22.89
CA ASN A 144 -2.72 27.16 23.57
C ASN A 144 -1.48 26.67 22.82
N ASP A 145 -1.54 25.53 22.12
CA ASP A 145 -0.40 24.95 21.42
C ASP A 145 -0.33 25.30 19.91
N PHE A 146 -1.38 25.92 19.36
CA PHE A 146 -1.53 26.15 17.92
C PHE A 146 -0.34 26.85 17.27
N ILE A 147 0.14 27.96 17.84
CA ILE A 147 1.25 28.73 17.24
C ILE A 147 2.52 27.89 17.15
N TYR A 148 2.81 27.11 18.19
CA TYR A 148 3.98 26.23 18.20
C TYR A 148 3.88 25.14 17.12
N VAL A 149 2.71 24.50 16.99
CA VAL A 149 2.47 23.49 15.95
C VAL A 149 2.54 24.11 14.54
N TYR A 150 1.99 25.31 14.36
CA TYR A 150 2.02 26.05 13.11
C TYR A 150 3.45 26.36 12.66
N ASP A 151 4.29 26.88 13.56
CA ASP A 151 5.69 27.20 13.26
C ASP A 151 6.48 25.94 12.85
N LYS A 152 6.29 24.83 13.57
CA LYS A 152 6.92 23.55 13.23
C LYS A 152 6.48 23.01 11.88
N ALA A 153 5.20 23.13 11.55
CA ALA A 153 4.68 22.74 10.25
C ALA A 153 5.26 23.61 9.11
N LEU A 154 5.37 24.92 9.34
CA LEU A 154 5.96 25.87 8.39
C LEU A 154 7.43 25.56 8.11
N GLU A 155 8.24 25.35 9.16
CA GLU A 155 9.65 24.94 9.06
C GLU A 155 9.79 23.67 8.19
N ALA A 156 9.05 22.62 8.54
CA ALA A 156 9.09 21.34 7.82
C ALA A 156 8.70 21.48 6.33
N GLY A 157 7.68 22.30 6.04
CA GLY A 157 7.21 22.55 4.67
C GLY A 157 8.17 23.37 3.80
N GLN A 158 9.02 24.22 4.40
CA GLN A 158 9.97 25.06 3.66
C GLN A 158 11.27 24.33 3.29
N HIS A 159 11.72 23.37 4.11
CA HIS A 159 12.93 22.60 3.84
C HIS A 159 12.84 21.77 2.55
N SER A 160 11.65 21.38 2.09
CA SER A 160 11.49 20.64 0.83
C SER A 160 11.84 21.47 -0.41
N LYS A 161 11.57 22.80 -0.41
CA LYS A 161 11.84 23.68 -1.56
C LYS A 161 13.32 23.96 -1.77
N LYS A 162 14.10 24.12 -0.69
CA LYS A 162 15.55 24.43 -0.78
C LYS A 162 16.33 23.27 -1.39
N THR A 163 16.08 22.04 -0.93
CA THR A 163 16.76 20.83 -1.41
C THR A 163 16.44 20.52 -2.87
N HIS A 164 15.19 20.75 -3.29
CA HIS A 164 14.78 20.56 -4.69
C HIS A 164 15.41 21.60 -5.63
N SER A 165 15.62 22.84 -5.18
CA SER A 165 16.31 23.86 -5.97
C SER A 165 17.81 23.57 -6.16
N LEU A 166 18.46 22.98 -5.15
CA LEU A 166 19.88 22.64 -5.20
C LEU A 166 20.12 21.46 -6.15
N LEU A 167 19.31 20.40 -6.07
CA LEU A 167 19.38 19.25 -6.98
C LEU A 167 19.15 19.66 -8.45
N LYS A 168 18.20 20.57 -8.71
CA LYS A 168 17.96 21.09 -10.06
C LYS A 168 19.14 21.90 -10.61
N ARG A 169 19.89 22.58 -9.74
CA ARG A 169 21.11 23.31 -10.10
C ARG A 169 22.29 22.37 -10.41
N PHE A 170 22.37 21.23 -9.74
CA PHE A 170 23.42 20.23 -9.98
C PHE A 170 23.17 19.35 -11.21
N LEU A 171 21.93 19.20 -11.66
CA LEU A 171 21.56 18.40 -12.84
C LEU A 171 21.46 19.24 -14.14
N GLN A 172 21.76 20.54 -14.09
CA GLN A 172 21.78 21.45 -15.23
C GLN A 172 23.20 21.88 -15.65
N HIS A 173 24.23 21.22 -15.10
CA HIS A 173 25.62 21.29 -15.52
C HIS A 173 26.12 19.89 -15.85
#